data_AF-A0A0N0K9E1-F1
#
_entry.id   AF-A0A0N0K9E1-F1
#
_cell.length_a   1.000
_cell.length_b   1.000
_cell.length_c   1.000
_cell.angle_alpha   90.00
_cell.angle_beta   90.00
_cell.angle_gamma   90.00
#
_symmetry.space_group_name_H-M   'P 1'
#
loop_
_entity.id
_entity.type
_entity.pdbx_description
1 polymer ?
#
loop_
_entity_poly.entity_id
_entity_poly.type
_entity_poly.pdbx_seq_one_letter_code
_entity_poly.pdbx_strand_id
1 'polypeptide(L)'
;MGTVHQLILDAGIDQARLLTTNKVERQCVDTAFAVMSDEQQRVGIMHAGFAMTALPHKEIQETKWVRDGGGVRLIIDSGTTRDLQPVGIPYGSIARMILLYLQTEAVKTRSRDIELGRNMNHWLSTMGIEAVGGKTYRLVREQSKRLSLCRLTFFREAGGAQMVSNGSFVRDAILPIDGDDGQMTLWRESVRLDEGFYQSLIDHPMPVSEAAIKEIGGRSMAIDVYVWLAYRLHQLGKPTPVSWAALFAQFGGGYQQIRQFRARFKEPLALALAAYPEAKVNVDDRGVTLHPSVSPVPSRHISGR
;
A
#
# COMPACT_ATOMS: atom_id res chain seq x y z
N MET A 1 20.78 -9.21 -18.82
CA MET A 1 21.10 -8.04 -17.98
C MET A 1 20.79 -8.42 -16.55
N GLY A 2 21.76 -8.30 -15.64
CA GLY A 2 21.53 -8.53 -14.22
C GLY A 2 20.46 -7.57 -13.67
N THR A 3 19.80 -7.96 -12.59
CA THR A 3 18.91 -7.06 -11.85
C THR A 3 19.70 -5.85 -11.36
N VAL A 4 19.02 -4.73 -11.07
CA VAL A 4 19.65 -3.52 -10.51
C VAL A 4 20.48 -3.84 -9.26
N HIS A 5 20.04 -4.82 -8.47
CA HIS A 5 20.74 -5.34 -7.29
C HIS A 5 22.08 -5.98 -7.64
N GLN A 6 22.13 -6.83 -8.67
CA GLN A 6 23.38 -7.46 -9.12
C GLN A 6 24.37 -6.41 -9.61
N LEU A 7 23.90 -5.39 -10.33
CA LEU A 7 24.75 -4.30 -10.79
C LEU A 7 25.39 -3.55 -9.61
N ILE A 8 24.64 -3.32 -8.53
CA ILE A 8 25.15 -2.67 -7.32
C ILE A 8 26.18 -3.57 -6.62
N LEU A 9 25.93 -4.88 -6.52
CA LEU A 9 26.87 -5.83 -5.90
C LEU A 9 28.19 -5.92 -6.69
N ASP A 10 28.12 -5.93 -8.01
CA ASP A 10 29.29 -6.14 -8.87
C ASP A 10 30.12 -4.87 -9.07
N ALA A 11 29.46 -3.72 -9.26
CA ALA A 11 30.12 -2.47 -9.66
C ALA A 11 30.12 -1.39 -8.57
N GLY A 12 29.37 -1.58 -7.49
CA GLY A 12 29.15 -0.56 -6.46
C GLY A 12 28.13 0.50 -6.86
N ILE A 13 27.65 1.25 -5.86
CA ILE A 13 26.55 2.22 -6.02
C ILE A 13 26.89 3.37 -6.98
N ASP A 14 28.11 3.91 -6.91
CA ASP A 14 28.49 5.06 -7.73
C ASP A 14 28.55 4.71 -9.22
N GLN A 15 29.14 3.56 -9.55
CA GLN A 15 29.18 3.08 -10.93
C GLN A 15 27.78 2.69 -11.42
N ALA A 16 26.96 2.06 -10.59
CA ALA A 16 25.58 1.74 -10.93
C ALA A 16 24.77 3.00 -11.28
N ARG A 17 24.96 4.10 -10.53
CA ARG A 17 24.33 5.41 -10.81
C ARG A 17 24.79 6.02 -12.13
N LEU A 18 26.08 5.94 -12.44
CA LEU A 18 26.66 6.46 -13.68
C LEU A 18 26.14 5.73 -14.93
N LEU A 19 25.79 4.45 -14.80
CA LEU A 19 25.25 3.65 -15.91
C LEU A 19 23.76 3.89 -16.19
N THR A 20 23.07 4.67 -15.36
CA THR A 20 21.65 4.99 -15.58
C THR A 20 21.45 6.02 -16.69
N THR A 21 20.46 5.79 -17.53
CA THR A 21 20.16 6.64 -18.70
C THR A 21 19.02 7.63 -18.44
N ASN A 22 18.22 7.37 -17.41
CA ASN A 22 17.05 8.17 -17.10
C ASN A 22 16.76 8.22 -15.59
N LYS A 23 15.86 9.12 -15.22
CA LYS A 23 15.49 9.37 -13.82
C LYS A 23 14.92 8.14 -13.11
N VAL A 24 14.15 7.30 -13.81
CA VAL A 24 13.51 6.12 -13.21
C VAL A 24 14.56 5.07 -12.89
N GLU A 25 15.52 4.83 -13.80
CA GLU A 25 16.65 3.93 -13.55
C GLU A 25 17.48 4.37 -12.35
N ARG A 26 17.79 5.67 -12.25
CA ARG A 26 18.50 6.22 -11.09
C ARG A 26 17.73 6.00 -9.79
N GLN A 27 16.42 6.23 -9.81
CA GLN A 27 15.55 5.95 -8.65
C GLN A 27 15.54 4.46 -8.29
N CYS A 28 15.53 3.56 -9.28
CA CYS A 28 15.60 2.12 -9.02
C CYS A 28 16.93 1.74 -8.37
N VAL A 29 18.05 2.32 -8.81
CA VAL A 29 19.37 2.10 -8.21
C VAL A 29 19.38 2.59 -6.75
N ASP A 30 18.90 3.81 -6.51
CA ASP A 30 18.86 4.38 -5.16
C ASP A 30 17.95 3.58 -4.21
N THR A 31 16.75 3.21 -4.67
CA THR A 31 15.81 2.37 -3.92
C THR A 31 16.39 0.99 -3.63
N ALA A 32 17.00 0.33 -4.62
CA ALA A 32 17.61 -0.99 -4.42
C ALA A 32 18.75 -0.92 -3.40
N PHE A 33 19.60 0.09 -3.49
CA PHE A 33 20.69 0.29 -2.54
C PHE A 33 20.18 0.54 -1.11
N ALA A 34 19.20 1.43 -0.95
CA ALA A 34 18.59 1.72 0.35
C ALA A 34 17.98 0.47 1.01
N VAL A 35 17.30 -0.39 0.24
CA VAL A 35 16.74 -1.64 0.77
C VAL A 35 17.83 -2.67 1.07
N MET A 36 18.84 -2.83 0.21
CA MET A 36 19.93 -3.79 0.42
C MET A 36 20.84 -3.42 1.59
N SER A 37 20.92 -2.14 1.92
CA SER A 37 21.73 -1.62 3.03
C SER A 37 20.95 -1.48 4.34
N ASP A 38 19.66 -1.84 4.38
CA ASP A 38 18.88 -1.80 5.61
C ASP A 38 19.26 -2.95 6.55
N GLU A 39 20.06 -2.62 7.56
CA GLU A 39 20.46 -3.58 8.61
C GLU A 39 19.35 -3.82 9.65
N GLN A 40 18.36 -2.91 9.75
CA GLN A 40 17.33 -3.02 10.78
C GLN A 40 16.27 -4.07 10.45
N GLN A 41 16.00 -4.30 9.17
CA GLN A 41 15.04 -5.28 8.66
C GLN A 41 13.67 -5.15 9.33
N ARG A 42 13.21 -3.91 9.54
CA ARG A 42 11.92 -3.64 10.17
C ARG A 42 10.76 -4.14 9.31
N VAL A 43 9.75 -4.66 10.01
CA VAL A 43 8.59 -5.31 9.40
C VAL A 43 7.35 -4.46 9.62
N GLY A 44 6.74 -4.03 8.51
CA GLY A 44 5.39 -3.46 8.49
C GLY A 44 4.36 -4.57 8.25
N ILE A 45 3.10 -4.29 8.58
CA ILE A 45 1.99 -5.20 8.34
C ILE A 45 0.93 -4.52 7.48
N MET A 46 0.48 -5.24 6.45
CA MET A 46 -0.70 -4.92 5.67
C MET A 46 -1.67 -6.10 5.72
N HIS A 47 -2.96 -5.81 5.59
CA HIS A 47 -4.00 -6.81 5.44
C HIS A 47 -3.86 -7.43 4.04
N ALA A 48 -3.79 -8.76 3.95
CA ALA A 48 -3.57 -9.48 2.69
C ALA A 48 -4.58 -9.12 1.59
N GLY A 49 -5.82 -8.78 1.97
CA GLY A 49 -6.85 -8.27 1.06
C GLY A 49 -6.42 -7.07 0.22
N PHE A 50 -5.53 -6.20 0.70
CA PHE A 50 -5.04 -5.06 -0.09
C PHE A 50 -4.17 -5.46 -1.30
N ALA A 51 -3.60 -6.68 -1.30
CA ALA A 51 -2.94 -7.23 -2.48
C ALA A 51 -3.93 -7.55 -3.61
N MET A 52 -5.23 -7.62 -3.32
CA MET A 52 -6.29 -7.99 -4.26
C MET A 52 -7.24 -6.82 -4.53
N THR A 53 -7.56 -6.02 -3.52
CA THR A 53 -8.57 -4.96 -3.57
C THR A 53 -8.00 -3.60 -3.14
N ALA A 54 -7.18 -3.01 -4.00
CA ALA A 54 -6.49 -1.75 -3.70
C ALA A 54 -7.42 -0.51 -3.74
N LEU A 55 -7.03 0.53 -2.99
CA LEU A 55 -7.65 1.86 -3.05
C LEU A 55 -7.44 2.52 -4.43
N PRO A 56 -8.20 3.55 -4.80
CA PRO A 56 -7.86 4.41 -5.93
C PRO A 56 -6.43 5.00 -5.82
N HIS A 57 -5.76 5.16 -6.96
CA HIS A 57 -4.43 5.80 -7.01
C HIS A 57 -4.52 7.33 -7.03
N LYS A 58 -5.63 7.86 -7.52
CA LYS A 58 -5.96 9.29 -7.61
C LYS A 58 -7.35 9.51 -7.03
N GLU A 59 -7.65 10.77 -6.75
CA GLU A 59 -9.01 11.18 -6.43
C GLU A 59 -9.97 10.81 -7.56
N ILE A 60 -11.17 10.41 -7.17
CA ILE A 60 -12.29 10.09 -8.06
C ILE A 60 -13.49 10.94 -7.64
N GLN A 61 -14.41 11.21 -8.56
CA GLN A 61 -15.61 12.03 -8.30
C GLN A 61 -16.75 11.19 -7.73
N GLU A 62 -16.70 9.88 -7.96
CA GLU A 62 -17.67 8.90 -7.53
C GLU A 62 -17.64 8.72 -6.02
N THR A 63 -18.82 8.52 -5.44
CA THR A 63 -18.99 8.22 -4.01
C THR A 63 -18.88 6.73 -3.70
N LYS A 64 -18.61 5.90 -4.71
CA LYS A 64 -18.44 4.46 -4.57
C LYS A 64 -17.23 3.98 -5.36
N TRP A 65 -16.49 3.07 -4.77
CA TRP A 65 -15.37 2.39 -5.42
C TRP A 65 -15.55 0.89 -5.31
N VAL A 66 -15.43 0.18 -6.44
CA VAL A 66 -15.58 -1.28 -6.48
C VAL A 66 -14.30 -1.91 -7.00
N ARG A 67 -13.86 -2.97 -6.31
CA ARG A 67 -12.74 -3.80 -6.72
C ARG A 67 -13.03 -5.28 -6.54
N ASP A 68 -12.83 -6.02 -7.62
CA ASP A 68 -12.87 -7.48 -7.65
C ASP A 68 -11.43 -8.03 -7.64
N GLY A 69 -11.16 -9.05 -6.84
CA GLY A 69 -9.86 -9.71 -6.80
C GLY A 69 -9.86 -10.95 -5.91
N GLY A 70 -9.35 -12.08 -6.44
CA GLY A 70 -9.11 -13.31 -5.66
C GLY A 70 -10.35 -13.88 -4.96
N GLY A 71 -11.52 -13.85 -5.63
CA GLY A 71 -12.79 -14.33 -5.05
C GLY A 71 -13.41 -13.37 -4.03
N VAL A 72 -12.85 -12.16 -3.89
CA VAL A 72 -13.37 -11.09 -3.04
C VAL A 72 -13.82 -9.93 -3.91
N ARG A 73 -14.97 -9.33 -3.57
CA ARG A 73 -15.35 -8.00 -4.03
C ARG A 73 -15.38 -7.05 -2.85
N LEU A 74 -14.61 -5.96 -2.94
CA LEU A 74 -14.65 -4.86 -2.00
C LEU A 74 -15.44 -3.70 -2.63
N ILE A 75 -16.40 -3.18 -1.88
CA ILE A 75 -17.05 -1.90 -2.13
C ILE A 75 -16.63 -0.94 -1.04
N ILE A 76 -16.20 0.26 -1.42
CA ILE A 76 -15.94 1.38 -0.53
C ILE A 76 -16.96 2.45 -0.84
N ASP A 77 -17.81 2.77 0.13
CA ASP A 77 -18.72 3.91 0.07
C ASP A 77 -18.07 5.12 0.75
N SER A 78 -18.21 6.28 0.12
CA SER A 78 -17.77 7.54 0.68
C SER A 78 -18.59 7.85 1.93
N GLY A 79 -17.89 8.34 2.95
CA GLY A 79 -18.55 8.88 4.12
C GLY A 79 -19.22 10.23 3.84
N THR A 80 -19.95 10.73 4.82
CA THR A 80 -20.70 11.98 4.70
C THR A 80 -20.35 12.93 5.83
N THR A 81 -20.23 14.23 5.54
CA THR A 81 -20.09 15.28 6.55
C THR A 81 -21.42 15.55 7.26
N ARG A 82 -21.38 16.41 8.29
CA ARG A 82 -22.60 16.89 8.98
C ARG A 82 -23.58 17.56 8.00
N ASP A 83 -23.07 18.28 7.01
CA ASP A 83 -23.87 18.98 5.99
C ASP A 83 -24.27 18.08 4.81
N LEU A 84 -24.28 16.76 5.03
CA LEU A 84 -24.70 15.76 4.06
C LEU A 84 -23.86 15.73 2.77
N GLN A 85 -22.64 16.27 2.78
CA GLN A 85 -21.75 16.25 1.63
C GLN A 85 -20.82 15.02 1.67
N PRO A 86 -20.58 14.35 0.53
CA PRO A 86 -19.64 13.24 0.47
C PRO A 86 -18.21 13.75 0.72
N VAL A 87 -17.43 13.00 1.52
CA VAL A 87 -16.01 13.34 1.76
C VAL A 87 -15.07 12.79 0.69
N GLY A 88 -15.59 11.98 -0.24
CA GLY A 88 -14.85 11.22 -1.25
C GLY A 88 -14.34 9.87 -0.75
N ILE A 89 -13.73 9.09 -1.65
CA ILE A 89 -13.10 7.80 -1.36
C ILE A 89 -11.63 8.02 -0.96
N PRO A 90 -11.08 7.31 0.04
CA PRO A 90 -9.64 7.36 0.35
C PRO A 90 -8.78 6.94 -0.84
N TYR A 91 -7.70 7.66 -1.13
CA TYR A 91 -6.88 7.42 -2.31
C TYR A 91 -5.39 7.75 -2.10
N GLY A 92 -4.58 7.33 -3.08
CA GLY A 92 -3.18 7.75 -3.18
C GLY A 92 -2.27 7.09 -2.14
N SER A 93 -1.03 7.57 -2.08
CA SER A 93 0.02 7.04 -1.21
C SER A 93 -0.27 7.31 0.25
N ILE A 94 -0.70 8.52 0.59
CA ILE A 94 -0.93 8.92 1.99
C ILE A 94 -1.95 8.03 2.69
N ALA A 95 -3.08 7.70 2.05
CA ALA A 95 -4.06 6.79 2.64
C ALA A 95 -3.46 5.40 2.92
N ARG A 96 -2.61 4.89 2.01
CA ARG A 96 -1.92 3.60 2.17
C ARG A 96 -0.90 3.64 3.30
N MET A 97 -0.15 4.74 3.44
CA MET A 97 0.83 4.91 4.51
C MET A 97 0.15 4.99 5.89
N ILE A 98 -0.97 5.71 6.00
CA ILE A 98 -1.79 5.74 7.21
C ILE A 98 -2.26 4.32 7.56
N LEU A 99 -2.81 3.61 6.57
CA LEU A 99 -3.29 2.25 6.77
C LEU A 99 -2.18 1.29 7.17
N LEU A 100 -1.00 1.35 6.53
CA LEU A 100 0.16 0.54 6.90
C LEU A 100 0.54 0.76 8.36
N TYR A 101 0.64 2.02 8.79
CA TYR A 101 0.98 2.36 10.16
C TYR A 101 -0.01 1.79 11.16
N LEU A 102 -1.30 2.05 10.94
CA LEU A 102 -2.37 1.59 11.83
C LEU A 102 -2.39 0.05 11.94
N GLN A 103 -2.22 -0.64 10.82
CA GLN A 103 -2.21 -2.11 10.79
C GLN A 103 -0.96 -2.68 11.45
N THR A 104 0.21 -2.08 11.21
CA THR A 104 1.48 -2.48 11.84
C THR A 104 1.40 -2.38 13.35
N GLU A 105 0.97 -1.23 13.87
CA GLU A 105 0.87 -1.03 15.32
C GLU A 105 -0.21 -1.92 15.93
N ALA A 106 -1.33 -2.16 15.23
CA ALA A 106 -2.40 -3.03 15.72
C ALA A 106 -1.95 -4.48 15.93
N VAL A 107 -1.21 -5.03 14.96
CA VAL A 107 -0.67 -6.39 15.06
C VAL A 107 0.45 -6.46 16.08
N LYS A 108 1.35 -5.47 16.10
CA LYS A 108 2.50 -5.41 17.01
C LYS A 108 2.08 -5.30 18.47
N THR A 109 1.09 -4.45 18.77
CA THR A 109 0.60 -4.23 20.14
C THR A 109 -0.54 -5.17 20.52
N ARG A 110 -1.09 -5.91 19.55
CA ARG A 110 -2.34 -6.67 19.68
C ARG A 110 -3.48 -5.84 20.29
N SER A 111 -3.55 -4.58 19.87
CA SER A 111 -4.54 -3.62 20.33
C SER A 111 -5.31 -3.04 19.16
N ARG A 112 -6.57 -2.71 19.41
CA ARG A 112 -7.38 -1.89 18.50
C ARG A 112 -7.16 -0.39 18.73
N ASP A 113 -6.69 -0.02 19.91
CA ASP A 113 -6.35 1.36 20.27
C ASP A 113 -4.90 1.61 19.87
N ILE A 114 -4.73 2.42 18.83
CA ILE A 114 -3.44 2.73 18.22
C ILE A 114 -3.00 4.13 18.61
N GLU A 115 -1.85 4.24 19.25
CA GLU A 115 -1.24 5.52 19.55
C GLU A 115 -0.69 6.16 18.26
N LEU A 116 -1.00 7.42 18.01
CA LEU A 116 -0.46 8.22 16.89
C LEU A 116 0.76 9.06 17.32
N GLY A 117 1.02 9.12 18.63
CA GLY A 117 2.08 9.92 19.25
C GLY A 117 1.62 11.33 19.64
N ARG A 118 2.59 12.19 19.99
CA ARG A 118 2.33 13.51 20.62
C ARG A 118 1.80 14.61 19.70
N ASN A 119 2.04 14.51 18.39
CA ASN A 119 1.55 15.46 17.39
C ASN A 119 1.68 14.90 15.95
N MET A 120 1.09 15.62 15.00
CA MET A 120 1.10 15.27 13.58
C MET A 120 2.51 15.12 12.98
N ASN A 121 3.47 15.95 13.38
CA ASN A 121 4.83 15.87 12.87
C ASN A 121 5.49 14.54 13.28
N HIS A 122 5.33 14.18 14.56
CA HIS A 122 5.80 12.89 15.08
C HIS A 122 5.18 11.73 14.30
N TRP A 123 3.86 11.74 14.10
CA TRP A 123 3.16 10.69 13.35
C TRP A 123 3.67 10.54 11.91
N LEU A 124 3.86 11.67 11.20
CA LEU A 124 4.43 11.67 9.84
C LEU A 124 5.84 11.10 9.81
N SER A 125 6.68 11.50 10.76
CA SER A 125 8.04 10.99 10.89
C SER A 125 8.06 9.47 11.12
N THR A 126 7.15 8.96 11.96
CA THR A 126 7.03 7.51 12.21
C THR A 126 6.58 6.75 10.97
N MET A 127 5.74 7.34 10.11
CA MET A 127 5.36 6.77 8.81
C MET A 127 6.48 6.86 7.75
N GLY A 128 7.65 7.43 8.07
CA GLY A 128 8.70 7.68 7.10
C GLY A 128 8.35 8.78 6.08
N ILE A 129 7.34 9.59 6.37
CA ILE A 129 6.95 10.73 5.54
C ILE A 129 7.73 11.94 6.05
N GLU A 130 8.74 12.35 5.28
CA GLU A 130 9.45 13.61 5.56
C GLU A 130 8.45 14.76 5.45
N ALA A 131 8.25 15.49 6.56
CA ALA A 131 7.20 16.49 6.67
C ALA A 131 7.55 17.76 5.85
N VAL A 132 7.30 17.72 4.54
CA VAL A 132 7.56 18.84 3.63
C VAL A 132 6.36 19.80 3.59
N GLY A 133 6.23 20.63 4.63
CA GLY A 133 5.35 21.81 4.63
C GLY A 133 3.83 21.55 4.58
N GLY A 134 3.04 22.64 4.52
CA GLY A 134 1.59 22.59 4.74
C GLY A 134 0.77 21.78 3.72
N LYS A 135 1.30 21.47 2.54
CA LYS A 135 0.61 20.62 1.54
C LYS A 135 0.47 19.18 2.04
N THR A 136 1.53 18.61 2.61
CA THR A 136 1.54 17.25 3.14
C THR A 136 0.57 17.12 4.31
N TYR A 137 0.58 18.09 5.23
CA TYR A 137 -0.38 18.14 6.35
C TYR A 137 -1.83 18.16 5.87
N ARG A 138 -2.15 18.96 4.85
CA ARG A 138 -3.52 19.00 4.27
C ARG A 138 -3.92 17.65 3.70
N LEU A 139 -3.06 17.01 2.91
CA LEU A 139 -3.33 15.69 2.34
C LEU A 139 -3.53 14.63 3.42
N VAL A 140 -2.74 14.65 4.49
CA VAL A 140 -2.86 13.69 5.60
C VAL A 140 -4.16 13.90 6.35
N ARG A 141 -4.55 15.15 6.63
CA ARG A 141 -5.86 15.47 7.23
C ARG A 141 -7.01 15.01 6.34
N GLU A 142 -6.93 15.30 5.04
CA GLU A 142 -7.94 14.89 4.06
C GLU A 142 -8.10 13.36 4.03
N GLN A 143 -7.00 12.61 3.85
CA GLN A 143 -7.06 11.16 3.78
C GLN A 143 -7.48 10.53 5.13
N SER A 144 -7.06 11.12 6.25
CA SER A 144 -7.52 10.72 7.58
C SER A 144 -9.04 10.88 7.71
N LYS A 145 -9.61 12.00 7.26
CA LYS A 145 -11.06 12.24 7.25
C LYS A 145 -11.79 11.23 6.37
N ARG A 146 -11.29 10.96 5.16
CA ARG A 146 -11.87 9.97 4.25
C ARG A 146 -11.84 8.56 4.85
N LEU A 147 -10.70 8.13 5.39
CA LEU A 147 -10.55 6.82 6.05
C LEU A 147 -11.44 6.70 7.29
N SER A 148 -11.65 7.80 8.01
CA SER A 148 -12.48 7.84 9.21
C SER A 148 -13.97 7.66 8.93
N LEU A 149 -14.43 8.07 7.75
CA LEU A 149 -15.85 8.15 7.43
C LEU A 149 -16.30 7.16 6.35
N CYS A 150 -15.40 6.60 5.55
CA CYS A 150 -15.77 5.63 4.52
C CYS A 150 -16.26 4.32 5.14
N ARG A 151 -17.14 3.62 4.41
CA ARG A 151 -17.65 2.30 4.78
C ARG A 151 -17.17 1.25 3.79
N LEU A 152 -16.95 0.04 4.29
CA LEU A 152 -16.46 -1.11 3.55
C LEU A 152 -17.54 -2.18 3.52
N THR A 153 -17.78 -2.74 2.34
CA THR A 153 -18.57 -3.95 2.17
C THR A 153 -17.73 -4.99 1.44
N PHE A 154 -17.55 -6.15 2.04
CA PHE A 154 -16.85 -7.27 1.44
C PHE A 154 -17.83 -8.36 1.05
N PHE A 155 -17.74 -8.83 -0.19
CA PHE A 155 -18.42 -10.02 -0.66
C PHE A 155 -17.37 -11.10 -0.90
N ARG A 156 -17.59 -12.29 -0.36
CA ARG A 156 -16.73 -13.46 -0.57
C ARG A 156 -17.58 -14.68 -0.87
N GLU A 157 -17.06 -15.58 -1.69
CA GLU A 157 -17.66 -16.90 -1.85
C GLU A 157 -16.96 -17.89 -0.93
N ALA A 158 -17.74 -18.59 -0.09
CA ALA A 158 -17.25 -19.64 0.78
C ALA A 158 -18.24 -20.80 0.78
N GLY A 159 -17.79 -22.00 0.39
CA GLY A 159 -18.61 -23.21 0.42
C GLY A 159 -19.88 -23.16 -0.45
N GLY A 160 -19.87 -22.40 -1.55
CA GLY A 160 -21.03 -22.26 -2.44
C GLY A 160 -22.07 -21.23 -1.98
N ALA A 161 -21.85 -20.54 -0.86
CA ALA A 161 -22.67 -19.43 -0.40
C ALA A 161 -21.91 -18.09 -0.50
N GLN A 162 -22.65 -17.02 -0.79
CA GLN A 162 -22.12 -15.66 -0.73
C GLN A 162 -22.16 -15.17 0.72
N MET A 163 -21.00 -14.82 1.26
CA MET A 163 -20.86 -14.15 2.55
C MET A 163 -20.69 -12.65 2.33
N VAL A 164 -21.37 -11.85 3.14
CA VAL A 164 -21.27 -10.38 3.14
C VAL A 164 -20.84 -9.91 4.52
N SER A 165 -19.79 -9.11 4.59
CA SER A 165 -19.38 -8.41 5.81
C SER A 165 -19.30 -6.91 5.58
N ASN A 166 -19.79 -6.14 6.55
CA ASN A 166 -19.75 -4.68 6.55
C ASN A 166 -18.80 -4.20 7.64
N GLY A 167 -18.12 -3.08 7.41
CA GLY A 167 -17.24 -2.49 8.40
C GLY A 167 -16.70 -1.13 7.97
N SER A 168 -15.70 -0.66 8.70
CA SER A 168 -14.95 0.57 8.43
C SER A 168 -13.47 0.31 8.71
N PHE A 169 -12.56 1.25 8.40
CA PHE A 169 -11.16 1.10 8.83
C PHE A 169 -10.99 1.40 10.32
N VAL A 170 -11.67 2.43 10.79
CA VAL A 170 -11.62 2.90 12.18
C VAL A 170 -13.04 3.02 12.74
N ARG A 171 -13.18 2.82 14.05
CA ARG A 171 -14.42 3.07 14.78
C ARG A 171 -14.56 4.56 15.09
N ASP A 172 -13.47 5.17 15.55
CA ASP A 172 -13.40 6.57 15.92
C ASP A 172 -12.57 7.34 14.90
N ALA A 173 -12.90 8.61 14.66
CA ALA A 173 -12.16 9.43 13.71
C ALA A 173 -10.68 9.58 14.13
N ILE A 174 -9.77 9.41 13.17
CA ILE A 174 -8.30 9.52 13.35
C ILE A 174 -7.93 10.91 13.86
N LEU A 175 -8.58 11.94 13.33
CA LEU A 175 -8.47 13.33 13.76
C LEU A 175 -9.88 13.87 14.02
N PRO A 176 -10.06 14.86 14.90
CA PRO A 176 -11.35 15.52 15.01
C PRO A 176 -11.79 16.05 13.64
N ILE A 177 -13.07 15.84 13.33
CA ILE A 177 -13.64 16.14 12.02
C ILE A 177 -14.03 17.63 11.90
N ASP A 178 -13.86 18.40 12.99
CA ASP A 178 -14.28 19.79 13.11
C ASP A 178 -13.11 20.80 13.03
N GLY A 179 -13.38 21.89 12.31
CA GLY A 179 -12.55 23.09 12.21
C GLY A 179 -12.74 23.83 10.89
N ASP A 180 -13.98 24.19 10.53
CA ASP A 180 -14.26 25.05 9.36
C ASP A 180 -13.84 26.52 9.60
N ASP A 181 -13.49 26.89 10.84
CA ASP A 181 -13.15 28.26 11.21
C ASP A 181 -11.81 28.34 11.92
N GLY A 182 -10.68 28.21 11.21
CA GLY A 182 -9.35 28.67 11.65
C GLY A 182 -8.80 28.16 13.00
N GLN A 183 -9.54 27.31 13.73
CA GLN A 183 -9.18 26.80 15.04
C GLN A 183 -8.30 25.58 14.88
N MET A 184 -7.28 25.52 15.73
CA MET A 184 -6.41 24.37 15.83
C MET A 184 -7.22 23.15 16.28
N THR A 185 -7.47 22.25 15.33
CA THR A 185 -8.03 20.92 15.61
C THR A 185 -7.19 20.23 16.68
N LEU A 186 -7.82 19.83 17.79
CA LEU A 186 -7.17 19.09 18.88
C LEU A 186 -6.56 17.80 18.33
N TRP A 187 -5.25 17.61 18.48
CA TRP A 187 -4.60 16.36 18.09
C TRP A 187 -5.09 15.25 19.01
N ARG A 188 -5.56 14.13 18.43
CA ARG A 188 -5.86 12.92 19.20
C ARG A 188 -4.60 12.08 19.26
N GLU A 189 -4.25 11.65 20.47
CA GLU A 189 -3.08 10.80 20.67
C GLU A 189 -3.33 9.34 20.28
N SER A 190 -4.59 8.93 20.12
CA SER A 190 -4.95 7.58 19.70
C SER A 190 -6.16 7.52 18.77
N VAL A 191 -6.24 6.41 18.02
CA VAL A 191 -7.38 6.04 17.19
C VAL A 191 -7.76 4.58 17.42
N ARG A 192 -9.05 4.30 17.47
CA ARG A 192 -9.57 2.93 17.63
C ARG A 192 -9.97 2.34 16.29
N LEU A 193 -9.41 1.17 15.95
CA LEU A 193 -9.79 0.41 14.77
C LEU A 193 -11.19 -0.19 14.89
N ASP A 194 -11.85 -0.33 13.75
CA ASP A 194 -13.08 -1.12 13.67
C ASP A 194 -12.81 -2.57 14.08
N GLU A 195 -13.75 -3.20 14.79
CA GLU A 195 -13.57 -4.57 15.29
C GLU A 195 -13.46 -5.58 14.15
N GLY A 196 -14.33 -5.46 13.14
CA GLY A 196 -14.34 -6.39 12.00
C GLY A 196 -13.08 -6.25 11.16
N PHE A 197 -12.62 -5.02 10.93
CA PHE A 197 -11.36 -4.78 10.23
C PHE A 197 -10.15 -5.31 11.02
N TYR A 198 -10.09 -5.06 12.33
CA TYR A 198 -9.03 -5.57 13.19
C TYR A 198 -8.98 -7.10 13.21
N GLN A 199 -10.11 -7.78 13.43
CA GLN A 199 -10.15 -9.24 13.47
C GLN A 199 -9.67 -9.84 12.13
N SER A 200 -10.17 -9.31 11.00
CA SER A 200 -9.73 -9.74 9.67
C SER A 200 -8.23 -9.49 9.43
N LEU A 201 -7.66 -8.42 9.99
CA LEU A 201 -6.22 -8.14 9.94
C LEU A 201 -5.40 -9.17 10.73
N ILE A 202 -5.86 -9.53 11.93
CA ILE A 202 -5.20 -10.55 12.76
C ILE A 202 -5.25 -11.93 12.11
N ASP A 203 -6.35 -12.25 11.43
CA ASP A 203 -6.53 -13.53 10.73
C ASP A 203 -5.74 -13.59 9.41
N HIS A 204 -5.49 -12.43 8.79
CA HIS A 204 -4.84 -12.31 7.48
C HIS A 204 -3.72 -11.25 7.42
N PRO A 205 -2.72 -11.31 8.32
CA PRO A 205 -1.60 -10.39 8.30
C PRO A 205 -0.66 -10.75 7.17
N MET A 206 -0.20 -9.74 6.45
CA MET A 206 0.82 -9.89 5.42
C MET A 206 1.99 -8.96 5.75
N PRO A 207 3.16 -9.52 6.10
CA PRO A 207 4.33 -8.72 6.42
C PRO A 207 4.95 -8.11 5.16
N VAL A 208 5.48 -6.91 5.33
CA VAL A 208 6.17 -6.13 4.30
C VAL A 208 7.43 -5.50 4.87
N SER A 209 8.44 -5.24 4.04
CA SER A 209 9.64 -4.51 4.47
C SER A 209 9.32 -3.02 4.64
N GLU A 210 9.55 -2.46 5.83
CA GLU A 210 9.37 -1.02 6.03
C GLU A 210 10.33 -0.20 5.18
N ALA A 211 11.57 -0.67 4.99
CA ALA A 211 12.56 -0.01 4.15
C ALA A 211 12.07 0.07 2.69
N ALA A 212 11.53 -1.03 2.16
CA ALA A 212 10.94 -1.05 0.83
C ALA A 212 9.79 -0.05 0.69
N ILE A 213 8.85 -0.06 1.65
CA ILE A 213 7.69 0.83 1.63
C ILE A 213 8.10 2.30 1.77
N LYS A 214 9.11 2.62 2.59
CA LYS A 214 9.64 3.98 2.73
C LYS A 214 10.12 4.54 1.39
N GLU A 215 10.90 3.76 0.64
CA GLU A 215 11.47 4.18 -0.64
C GLU A 215 10.42 4.39 -1.74
N ILE A 216 9.37 3.56 -1.76
CA ILE A 216 8.28 3.65 -2.75
C ILE A 216 7.06 4.41 -2.22
N GLY A 217 7.11 4.90 -0.97
CA GLY A 217 5.98 5.42 -0.21
C GLY A 217 5.29 6.62 -0.86
N GLY A 218 6.01 7.38 -1.68
CA GLY A 218 5.44 8.49 -2.46
C GLY A 218 4.58 8.05 -3.66
N ARG A 219 4.54 6.76 -4.02
CA ARG A 219 3.97 6.25 -5.28
C ARG A 219 2.98 5.12 -5.02
N SER A 220 1.69 5.46 -4.97
CA SER A 220 0.61 4.52 -4.66
C SER A 220 0.61 3.25 -5.53
N MET A 221 0.89 3.37 -6.83
CA MET A 221 0.95 2.20 -7.71
C MET A 221 2.17 1.31 -7.44
N ALA A 222 3.32 1.88 -7.09
CA ALA A 222 4.50 1.08 -6.74
C ALA A 222 4.27 0.31 -5.44
N ILE A 223 3.63 0.93 -4.44
CA ILE A 223 3.23 0.26 -3.18
C ILE A 223 2.34 -0.94 -3.48
N ASP A 224 1.28 -0.77 -4.27
CA ASP A 224 0.33 -1.86 -4.54
C ASP A 224 0.97 -2.98 -5.37
N VAL A 225 1.84 -2.65 -6.33
CA VAL A 225 2.59 -3.67 -7.10
C VAL A 225 3.54 -4.42 -6.19
N TYR A 226 4.26 -3.74 -5.31
CA TYR A 226 5.13 -4.38 -4.32
C TYR A 226 4.34 -5.32 -3.40
N VAL A 227 3.23 -4.86 -2.84
CA VAL A 227 2.33 -5.67 -1.98
C VAL A 227 1.77 -6.88 -2.74
N TRP A 228 1.35 -6.70 -4.00
CA TRP A 228 0.87 -7.78 -4.84
C TRP A 228 1.95 -8.82 -5.15
N LEU A 229 3.18 -8.39 -5.43
CA LEU A 229 4.32 -9.30 -5.65
C LEU A 229 4.67 -10.03 -4.35
N ALA A 230 4.78 -9.32 -3.23
CA ALA A 230 5.07 -9.89 -1.91
C ALA A 230 4.05 -10.98 -1.54
N TYR A 231 2.76 -10.72 -1.79
CA TYR A 231 1.70 -11.68 -1.56
C TYR A 231 1.80 -12.92 -2.46
N ARG A 232 2.14 -12.75 -3.75
CA ARG A 232 2.01 -13.83 -4.74
C ARG A 232 3.27 -14.67 -4.92
N LEU A 233 4.44 -14.05 -5.02
CA LEU A 233 5.63 -14.71 -5.56
C LEU A 233 6.09 -15.91 -4.72
N HIS A 234 5.97 -15.82 -3.40
CA HIS A 234 6.38 -16.89 -2.47
C HIS A 234 5.42 -18.08 -2.44
N GLN A 235 4.21 -17.93 -2.97
CA GLN A 235 3.19 -18.99 -3.06
C GLN A 235 3.23 -19.73 -4.41
N LEU A 236 4.01 -19.25 -5.38
CA LEU A 236 4.08 -19.87 -6.70
C LEU A 236 4.92 -21.17 -6.66
N GLY A 237 4.38 -22.24 -7.21
CA GLY A 237 5.13 -23.48 -7.46
C GLY A 237 5.86 -23.51 -8.81
N LYS A 238 5.53 -22.59 -9.73
CA LYS A 238 6.09 -22.55 -11.10
C LYS A 238 5.98 -21.15 -11.72
N PRO A 239 6.77 -20.85 -12.77
CA PRO A 239 6.60 -19.64 -13.56
C PRO A 239 5.15 -19.50 -14.04
N THR A 240 4.55 -18.34 -13.77
CA THR A 240 3.13 -18.08 -14.01
C THR A 240 2.96 -16.81 -14.82
N PRO A 241 2.48 -16.90 -16.07
CA PRO A 241 2.20 -15.71 -16.88
C PRO A 241 0.95 -14.98 -16.38
N VAL A 242 1.01 -13.67 -16.37
CA VAL A 242 -0.11 -12.76 -16.08
C VAL A 242 -0.22 -11.79 -17.25
N SER A 243 -1.33 -11.85 -17.98
CA SER A 243 -1.53 -11.03 -19.17
C SER A 243 -1.67 -9.54 -18.82
N TRP A 244 -1.41 -8.67 -19.79
CA TRP A 244 -1.71 -7.24 -19.64
C TRP A 244 -3.19 -6.98 -19.30
N ALA A 245 -4.12 -7.80 -19.80
CA ALA A 245 -5.54 -7.67 -19.48
C ALA A 245 -5.83 -7.96 -18.01
N ALA A 246 -5.19 -9.00 -17.45
CA ALA A 246 -5.31 -9.31 -16.03
C ALA A 246 -4.67 -8.23 -15.14
N LEU A 247 -3.50 -7.71 -15.53
CA LEU A 247 -2.88 -6.58 -14.83
C LEU A 247 -3.75 -5.31 -14.90
N PHE A 248 -4.40 -5.07 -16.04
CA PHE A 248 -5.32 -3.94 -16.19
C PHE A 248 -6.57 -4.11 -15.32
N ALA A 249 -7.12 -5.31 -15.19
CA ALA A 249 -8.20 -5.57 -14.25
C ALA A 249 -7.76 -5.30 -12.79
N GLN A 250 -6.52 -5.66 -12.44
CA GLN A 250 -5.98 -5.49 -11.09
C GLN A 250 -5.63 -4.03 -10.74
N PHE A 251 -4.95 -3.30 -11.63
CA PHE A 251 -4.35 -1.99 -11.34
C PHE A 251 -4.85 -0.86 -12.27
N GLY A 252 -5.62 -1.20 -13.30
CA GLY A 252 -5.93 -0.33 -14.43
C GLY A 252 -7.15 0.56 -14.26
N GLY A 253 -7.94 0.46 -13.18
CA GLY A 253 -9.21 1.20 -13.10
C GLY A 253 -9.12 2.72 -12.92
N GLY A 254 -7.93 3.32 -13.09
CA GLY A 254 -7.76 4.77 -13.31
C GLY A 254 -7.41 5.13 -14.77
N TYR A 255 -7.45 4.16 -15.69
CA TYR A 255 -7.08 4.30 -17.09
C TYR A 255 -8.26 3.93 -17.98
N GLN A 256 -8.43 4.67 -19.07
CA GLN A 256 -9.47 4.39 -20.07
C GLN A 256 -9.07 3.27 -21.03
N GLN A 257 -7.77 3.08 -21.28
CA GLN A 257 -7.27 2.15 -22.28
C GLN A 257 -6.08 1.35 -21.77
N ILE A 258 -6.07 0.05 -22.06
CA ILE A 258 -4.99 -0.89 -21.70
C ILE A 258 -3.63 -0.47 -22.25
N ARG A 259 -3.58 0.14 -23.44
CA ARG A 259 -2.33 0.64 -24.05
C ARG A 259 -1.68 1.73 -23.20
N GLN A 260 -2.48 2.66 -22.67
CA GLN A 260 -2.01 3.74 -21.80
C GLN A 260 -1.53 3.18 -20.46
N PHE A 261 -2.28 2.24 -19.89
CA PHE A 261 -1.89 1.54 -18.67
C PHE A 261 -0.56 0.81 -18.86
N ARG A 262 -0.41 -0.01 -19.91
CA ARG A 262 0.82 -0.77 -20.20
C ARG A 262 2.05 0.15 -20.29
N ALA A 263 1.91 1.31 -20.93
CA ALA A 263 3.00 2.27 -21.04
C ALA A 263 3.41 2.85 -19.66
N ARG A 264 2.44 3.09 -18.77
CA ARG A 264 2.67 3.71 -17.46
C ARG A 264 2.99 2.70 -16.35
N PHE A 265 2.58 1.45 -16.47
CA PHE A 265 2.76 0.41 -15.44
C PHE A 265 4.22 -0.06 -15.29
N LYS A 266 5.04 0.09 -16.34
CA LYS A 266 6.45 -0.34 -16.32
C LYS A 266 7.28 0.38 -15.25
N GLU A 267 7.05 1.67 -15.03
CA GLU A 267 7.79 2.46 -14.05
C GLU A 267 7.47 2.02 -12.60
N PRO A 268 6.20 1.95 -12.16
CA PRO A 268 5.85 1.39 -10.86
C PRO A 268 6.33 -0.03 -10.64
N LEU A 269 6.28 -0.88 -11.68
CA LEU A 269 6.81 -2.24 -11.60
C LEU A 269 8.32 -2.26 -11.39
N ALA A 270 9.07 -1.44 -12.13
CA ALA A 270 10.52 -1.34 -11.96
C ALA A 270 10.92 -0.89 -10.55
N LEU A 271 10.20 0.10 -10.00
CA LEU A 271 10.42 0.57 -8.62
C LEU A 271 10.05 -0.47 -7.57
N ALA A 272 8.93 -1.20 -7.76
CA ALA A 272 8.54 -2.28 -6.86
C ALA A 272 9.57 -3.43 -6.86
N LEU A 273 10.13 -3.77 -8.03
CA LEU A 273 11.19 -4.78 -8.15
C LEU A 273 12.50 -4.28 -7.54
N ALA A 274 12.86 -3.00 -7.73
CA ALA A 274 14.01 -2.40 -7.05
C ALA A 274 13.88 -2.49 -5.52
N ALA A 275 12.68 -2.30 -4.98
CA ALA A 275 12.39 -2.42 -3.56
C ALA A 275 12.24 -3.87 -3.06
N TYR A 276 12.36 -4.87 -3.93
CA TYR A 276 12.19 -6.29 -3.58
C TYR A 276 13.29 -7.14 -4.24
N PRO A 277 14.49 -7.21 -3.64
CA PRO A 277 15.68 -7.83 -4.24
C PRO A 277 15.51 -9.26 -4.74
N GLU A 278 14.70 -10.06 -4.05
CA GLU A 278 14.50 -11.47 -4.36
C GLU A 278 13.47 -11.69 -5.48
N ALA A 279 12.69 -10.66 -5.84
CA ALA A 279 11.60 -10.78 -6.79
C ALA A 279 12.09 -11.05 -8.22
N LYS A 280 11.61 -12.15 -8.80
CA LYS A 280 11.92 -12.56 -10.17
C LYS A 280 10.70 -12.39 -11.06
N VAL A 281 10.74 -11.36 -11.92
CA VAL A 281 9.65 -11.05 -12.86
C VAL A 281 10.23 -10.70 -14.23
N ASN A 282 9.71 -11.33 -15.28
CA ASN A 282 10.02 -10.98 -16.67
C ASN A 282 8.85 -10.22 -17.29
N VAL A 283 9.14 -9.23 -18.13
CA VAL A 283 8.12 -8.43 -18.85
C VAL A 283 8.27 -8.67 -20.34
N ASP A 284 7.16 -8.91 -21.04
CA ASP A 284 7.13 -9.11 -22.49
C ASP A 284 5.92 -8.42 -23.14
N ASP A 285 5.66 -8.75 -24.40
CA ASP A 285 4.52 -8.20 -25.14
C ASP A 285 3.16 -8.71 -24.72
N ARG A 286 3.10 -9.89 -24.11
CA ARG A 286 1.87 -10.56 -23.66
C ARG A 286 1.51 -10.17 -22.23
N GLY A 287 2.50 -9.86 -21.39
CA GLY A 287 2.28 -9.49 -20.00
C GLY A 287 3.54 -9.51 -19.16
N VAL A 288 3.41 -10.06 -17.96
CA VAL A 288 4.52 -10.35 -17.05
C VAL A 288 4.52 -11.82 -16.69
N THR A 289 5.69 -12.42 -16.59
CA THR A 289 5.87 -13.77 -16.05
C THR A 289 6.42 -13.66 -14.64
N LEU A 290 5.64 -14.13 -13.67
CA LEU A 290 6.01 -14.18 -12.26
C LEU A 290 6.74 -15.50 -11.98
N HIS A 291 7.88 -15.45 -11.31
CA HIS A 291 8.61 -16.65 -10.91
C HIS A 291 8.57 -16.85 -9.39
N PRO A 292 8.60 -18.10 -8.91
CA PRO A 292 8.75 -18.38 -7.48
C PRO A 292 9.93 -17.59 -6.88
N SER A 293 9.65 -16.80 -5.86
CA SER A 293 10.63 -15.90 -5.22
C SER A 293 10.45 -15.92 -3.70
N VAL A 294 11.53 -15.69 -2.95
CA VAL A 294 11.48 -15.64 -1.49
C VAL A 294 10.68 -14.41 -1.04
N SER A 295 9.86 -14.54 0.01
CA SER A 295 9.11 -13.42 0.62
C SER A 295 10.03 -12.26 1.02
N PRO A 296 9.63 -10.98 0.89
CA PRO A 296 10.49 -9.84 1.26
C PRO A 296 10.74 -9.77 2.77
N VAL A 297 9.90 -10.44 3.57
CA VAL A 297 10.08 -10.61 5.00
C VAL A 297 10.15 -12.12 5.29
N PRO A 298 11.24 -12.63 5.87
CA PRO A 298 11.37 -14.05 6.21
C PRO A 298 10.31 -14.50 7.23
N SER A 299 9.77 -15.71 7.06
CA SER A 299 8.70 -16.28 7.90
C SER A 299 9.03 -16.34 9.40
N ARG A 300 10.32 -16.33 9.76
CA ARG A 300 10.79 -16.32 11.16
C ARG A 300 10.35 -15.07 11.93
N HIS A 301 10.04 -13.97 11.25
CA HIS A 301 9.58 -12.73 11.88
C HIS A 301 8.07 -12.69 12.18
N ILE A 302 7.29 -13.66 11.65
CA ILE A 302 5.83 -13.75 11.86
C ILE A 302 5.51 -14.60 13.09
N SER A 303 6.40 -15.54 13.44
CA SER A 303 6.27 -16.45 14.58
C SER A 303 6.93 -15.88 15.84
N GLY A 304 6.52 -14.69 16.26
CA GLY A 304 6.62 -14.30 17.67
C GLY A 304 5.53 -15.02 18.45
N ARG A 305 5.76 -16.30 18.73
CA ARG A 305 5.03 -17.05 19.77
C ARG A 305 5.63 -16.74 21.12
#